data_AF-K1SG87-F1
#
_entry.id   AF-K1SG87-F1
#
_cell.length_a   1.000
_cell.length_b   1.000
_cell.length_c   1.000
_cell.angle_alpha   90.00
_cell.angle_beta   90.00
_cell.angle_gamma   90.00
#
_symmetry.space_group_name_H-M   'P 1'
#
loop_
_entity.id
_entity.type
_entity.pdbx_description
1 polymer ?
#
loop_
_entity_poly.entity_id
_entity_poly.type
_entity_poly.pdbx_seq_one_letter_code
_entity_poly.pdbx_strand_id
1 'polypeptide(L)' 'EKAEALIKTLFDYFAHHPLSMPTEYESIYLSEGAERAACDYVAGMSDSYVLHVYNNLFIPKSWIGWDNL' A
#
# COMPACT_ATOMS: atom_id res chain seq x y z
N GLU A 1 11.09 11.47 7.91
CA GLU A 1 10.93 12.15 6.60
C GLU A 1 10.63 11.19 5.45
N LYS A 2 11.60 10.50 4.81
CA LYS A 2 11.29 9.67 3.61
C LYS A 2 10.37 8.46 3.88
N ALA A 3 10.66 7.69 4.93
CA ALA A 3 9.85 6.53 5.30
C ALA A 3 8.42 6.95 5.69
N GLU A 4 8.28 8.02 6.46
CA GLU A 4 6.99 8.57 6.85
C GLU A 4 6.15 9.04 5.65
N ALA A 5 6.78 9.73 4.69
CA ALA A 5 6.10 10.13 3.46
C ALA A 5 5.63 8.92 2.63
N LEU A 6 6.44 7.85 2.59
CA LEU A 6 6.09 6.60 1.92
C LEU A 6 4.86 5.95 2.59
N ILE A 7 4.89 5.79 3.91
CA ILE A 7 3.79 5.21 4.69
C ILE A 7 2.52 6.04 4.53
N LYS A 8 2.62 7.37 4.61
CA LYS A 8 1.49 8.28 4.42
C LYS A 8 0.88 8.11 3.02
N THR A 9 1.71 8.00 1.98
CA THR A 9 1.23 7.84 0.60
C THR A 9 0.46 6.53 0.42
N LEU A 10 0.95 5.43 1.00
CA LEU A 10 0.27 4.14 0.93
C LEU A 10 -1.03 4.14 1.73
N PHE A 11 -1.00 4.69 2.94
CA PHE A 11 -2.19 4.85 3.77
C PHE A 11 -3.27 5.64 3.02
N ASP A 12 -2.92 6.81 2.50
CA ASP A 12 -3.84 7.67 1.75
C ASP A 12 -4.41 6.93 0.54
N TYR A 13 -3.59 6.19 -0.21
CA TYR A 13 -4.06 5.41 -1.35
C TYR A 13 -5.08 4.34 -0.96
N PHE A 14 -4.80 3.51 0.04
CA PHE A 14 -5.70 2.42 0.43
C PHE A 14 -6.96 2.92 1.14
N ALA A 15 -6.88 4.03 1.87
CA ALA A 15 -8.05 4.66 2.47
C ALA A 15 -9.05 5.16 1.40
N HIS A 16 -8.56 5.66 0.26
CA HIS A 16 -9.41 6.09 -0.87
C HIS A 16 -9.79 4.95 -1.82
N HIS A 17 -9.01 3.86 -1.83
CA HIS A 17 -9.21 2.70 -2.70
C HIS A 17 -9.22 1.39 -1.89
N PRO A 18 -10.19 1.18 -0.98
CA PRO A 18 -10.17 0.05 -0.06
C PRO A 18 -10.23 -1.32 -0.77
N LEU A 19 -10.83 -1.39 -1.96
CA LEU A 19 -10.87 -2.60 -2.78
C LEU A 19 -9.52 -2.97 -3.41
N SER A 20 -8.49 -2.11 -3.29
CA SER A 20 -7.12 -2.43 -3.69
C SER A 20 -6.34 -3.19 -2.61
N MET A 21 -6.90 -3.32 -1.40
CA MET A 21 -6.31 -4.12 -0.33
C MET A 21 -6.62 -5.61 -0.51
N PRO A 22 -5.82 -6.51 0.09
CA PRO A 22 -6.16 -7.93 0.14
C PRO A 22 -7.53 -8.16 0.79
N THR A 23 -8.26 -9.18 0.32
CA THR A 23 -9.64 -9.49 0.76
C THR A 23 -9.77 -9.77 2.26
N GLU A 24 -8.69 -10.15 2.93
CA GLU A 24 -8.67 -10.32 4.39
C GLU A 24 -8.99 -9.01 5.15
N TYR A 25 -8.69 -7.85 4.58
CA TYR A 25 -9.02 -6.53 5.15
C TYR A 25 -10.44 -6.06 4.81
N GLU A 26 -11.18 -6.75 3.95
CA GLU A 26 -12.53 -6.37 3.54
C GLU A 26 -13.49 -6.37 4.76
N SER A 27 -13.34 -7.35 5.66
CA SER A 27 -14.12 -7.41 6.89
C SER A 27 -13.95 -6.15 7.76
N ILE A 28 -12.71 -5.71 7.95
CA ILE A 28 -12.36 -4.51 8.72
C ILE A 28 -12.89 -3.26 8.00
N TYR A 29 -12.76 -3.21 6.68
CA TYR A 29 -13.31 -2.12 5.87
C TYR A 29 -14.84 -2.00 6.06
N LEU A 30 -15.57 -3.12 6.03
CA LEU A 30 -17.02 -3.14 6.18
C LEU A 30 -17.48 -2.83 7.61
N SER A 31 -16.70 -3.20 8.64
CA SER A 31 -17.08 -3.01 10.04
C SER A 31 -16.57 -1.71 10.67
N GLU A 32 -15.36 -1.29 10.34
CA GLU A 32 -14.63 -0.17 10.97
C GLU A 32 -14.25 0.95 9.99
N GLY A 33 -14.40 0.72 8.69
CA GLY A 33 -14.16 1.72 7.65
C GLY A 33 -12.79 1.61 6.97
N ALA A 34 -12.66 2.34 5.86
CA ALA A 34 -11.50 2.26 4.97
C ALA A 34 -10.19 2.73 5.61
N GLU A 35 -10.23 3.81 6.41
CA GLU A 35 -9.05 4.32 7.11
C GLU A 35 -8.48 3.31 8.10
N ARG A 36 -9.36 2.61 8.84
CA ARG A 36 -8.93 1.59 9.79
C ARG A 36 -8.28 0.40 9.10
N ALA A 37 -8.94 -0.13 8.07
CA ALA A 37 -8.40 -1.22 7.27
C ALA A 37 -7.07 -0.85 6.59
N ALA A 38 -6.96 0.38 6.06
CA ALA A 38 -5.71 0.89 5.47
C ALA A 38 -4.59 1.02 6.51
N CYS A 39 -4.89 1.49 7.72
CA CYS A 39 -3.94 1.56 8.82
C CYS A 39 -3.38 0.17 9.16
N ASP A 40 -4.26 -0.81 9.38
CA ASP A 40 -3.87 -2.16 9.76
C ASP A 40 -3.07 -2.84 8.64
N TYR A 41 -3.47 -2.64 7.38
CA TYR A 41 -2.74 -3.20 6.24
C TYR A 41 -1.34 -2.61 6.11
N VAL A 42 -1.21 -1.28 6.17
CA VAL A 42 0.10 -0.60 6.05
C VAL A 42 1.00 -0.90 7.25
N ALA A 43 0.44 -0.96 8.46
CA ALA A 43 1.19 -1.31 9.67
C ALA A 43 1.67 -2.79 9.68
N GLY A 44 0.94 -3.67 8.99
CA GLY A 44 1.31 -5.09 8.82
C GLY A 44 2.39 -5.36 7.78
N MET A 45 2.85 -4.35 7.01
CA MET A 45 3.84 -4.54 5.96
C MET A 45 5.26 -4.69 6.53
N SER A 46 6.05 -5.59 5.94
CA SER A 46 7.49 -5.61 6.17
C SER A 46 8.20 -4.53 5.35
N ASP A 47 9.40 -4.13 5.77
CA ASP A 47 10.21 -3.10 5.08
C ASP A 47 10.44 -3.41 3.58
N SER A 48 10.62 -4.68 3.21
CA SER A 48 10.79 -5.06 1.80
C SER A 48 9.47 -5.04 1.02
N TYR A 49 8.38 -5.45 1.67
CA TYR A 49 7.06 -5.50 1.05
C TYR A 49 6.49 -4.10 0.80
N VAL A 50 6.66 -3.18 1.75
CA VAL A 50 6.17 -1.80 1.62
C VAL A 50 6.81 -1.08 0.41
N LEU A 51 8.10 -1.33 0.17
CA LEU A 51 8.82 -0.81 -1.00
C LEU A 51 8.35 -1.46 -2.29
N HIS A 52 8.08 -2.76 -2.29
CA HIS A 52 7.54 -3.47 -3.45
C HIS A 52 6.17 -2.93 -3.86
N VAL A 53 5.25 -2.78 -2.90
CA VAL A 53 3.91 -2.22 -3.14
C VAL A 53 4.00 -0.79 -3.63
N TYR A 54 4.81 0.06 -2.98
CA TYR A 54 5.01 1.44 -3.39
C TYR A 54 5.53 1.54 -4.84
N ASN A 55 6.54 0.75 -5.18
CA ASN A 55 7.10 0.74 -6.54
C ASN A 55 6.07 0.30 -7.57
N ASN A 56 5.27 -0.73 -7.30
CA ASN A 56 4.25 -1.21 -8.23
C ASN A 56 3.11 -0.19 -8.46
N LEU A 57 2.75 0.57 -7.42
CA LEU A 57 1.65 1.54 -7.49
C LEU A 57 2.06 2.88 -8.10
N PHE A 58 3.26 3.37 -7.78
CA PHE A 58 3.63 4.76 -8.04
C PHE A 58 4.81 4.93 -9.00
N ILE A 59 5.59 3.88 -9.27
CA ILE A 59 6.74 3.96 -10.18
C ILE A 59 6.38 3.27 -11.50
N PRO A 60 6.39 4.00 -12.64
CA PRO A 60 6.14 3.39 -13.94
C PRO A 60 7.11 2.24 -14.19
N LYS A 61 6.58 1.09 -14.64
CA LYS A 61 7.41 -0.08 -14.95
C LYS A 61 8.49 0.22 -16.01
N SER A 62 8.28 1.20 -16.88
CA SER A 62 9.26 1.62 -17.87
C SER A 62 10.49 2.33 -17.29
N TRP A 63 10.45 2.77 -16.03
CA TRP A 63 11.57 3.45 -15.36
C TRP A 63 12.45 2.50 -14.57
N ILE A 64 11.91 1.34 -14.20
CA ILE A 64 12.66 0.24 -13.63
C ILE A 64 13.16 -0.54 -14.85
N GLY A 65 14.48 -0.64 -15.06
CA GLY A 65 15.01 -1.45 -16.16
C GLY A 65 14.72 -2.92 -15.92
N TRP A 66 13.55 -3.42 -16.31
CA TRP A 66 13.18 -4.83 -16.26
C TRP A 66 13.92 -5.66 -17.32
N ASP A 67 14.67 -5.02 -18.22
CA ASP A 67 15.45 -5.66 -19.29
C ASP A 67 16.72 -6.40 -18.81
N ASN A 68 16.93 -6.57 -17.50
CA ASN A 68 18.08 -7.28 -16.93
C ASN A 68 17.70 -8.29 -15.82
N LEU A 69 16.53 -8.92 -15.91
CA LEU A 69 16.19 -10.14 -15.15
C LEU A 69 15.70 -11.25 -16.08
#